data_AF-H0TI45-F1
#
_entry.id   AF-H0TI45-F1
#
_cell.length_a   1.000
_cell.length_b   1.000
_cell.length_c   1.000
_cell.angle_alpha   90.00
_cell.angle_beta   90.00
_cell.angle_gamma   90.00
#
_symmetry.space_group_name_H-M   'P 1'
#
loop_
_entity.id
_entity.type
_entity.pdbx_description
1 polymer ?
#
loop_
_entity_poly.entity_id
_entity_poly.type
_entity_poly.pdbx_seq_one_letter_code
_entity_poly.pdbx_strand_id
1 'polypeptide(L)'
;MPASPDRTARRFRLGIAADIRKLEWDGVFTAHRSIIAQAFAAQAAGEGLVLIAEADGYPVGQLWVRFAGSGPPRLWALRVLPSHQGMGLGSRLLEFGEAELAKRGFAACEIGAEKSNLTAQQFYQKRGYSIAYEQVETYSYAMPSGEQSEGVADQWILRKALRPSTAVIAGADRGRAAHGLADARRANAQAGLQSPACHNSPTAERVYSGRRNARLSGQARDRAGRTESRS
;
A
#
# COMPACT_ATOMS: atom_id res chain seq x y z
N MET A 1 30.99 -19.73 -16.70
CA MET A 1 29.77 -18.87 -16.65
C MET A 1 28.87 -19.43 -15.56
N PRO A 2 28.85 -18.87 -14.34
CA PRO A 2 27.83 -19.26 -13.38
C PRO A 2 26.47 -18.75 -13.86
N ALA A 3 25.44 -19.56 -13.66
CA ALA A 3 24.08 -19.34 -14.13
C ALA A 3 23.56 -17.92 -13.81
N SER A 4 22.88 -17.30 -14.78
CA SER A 4 22.08 -16.10 -14.57
C SER A 4 21.12 -16.34 -13.41
N PRO A 5 21.13 -15.51 -12.35
CA PRO A 5 20.19 -15.68 -11.25
C PRO A 5 18.78 -15.52 -11.81
N ASP A 6 18.00 -16.56 -11.58
CA ASP A 6 16.57 -16.65 -11.83
C ASP A 6 15.87 -15.33 -11.49
N ARG A 7 14.93 -14.92 -12.35
CA ARG A 7 14.17 -13.67 -12.20
C ARG A 7 13.23 -13.78 -11.00
N THR A 8 13.78 -13.53 -9.81
CA THR A 8 13.14 -12.91 -8.65
C THR A 8 11.84 -13.60 -8.20
N ALA A 9 11.96 -14.58 -7.30
CA ALA A 9 10.80 -15.09 -6.56
C ALA A 9 10.08 -13.93 -5.86
N ARG A 10 8.84 -13.66 -6.26
CA ARG A 10 8.01 -12.59 -5.69
C ARG A 10 6.99 -13.17 -4.76
N ARG A 11 7.11 -12.83 -3.47
CA ARG A 11 6.22 -13.32 -2.42
C ARG A 11 5.24 -12.21 -2.00
N PHE A 12 3.99 -12.59 -1.74
CA PHE A 12 2.96 -11.70 -1.19
C PHE A 12 2.65 -12.19 0.22
N ARG A 13 2.68 -11.28 1.19
CA ARG A 13 2.53 -11.63 2.62
C ARG A 13 1.98 -10.47 3.43
N LEU A 14 1.55 -10.77 4.67
CA LEU A 14 1.33 -9.74 5.67
C LEU A 14 2.65 -9.07 6.06
N GLY A 15 2.58 -7.78 6.36
CA GLY A 15 3.68 -7.00 6.88
C GLY A 15 4.00 -7.38 8.31
N ILE A 16 5.29 -7.32 8.65
CA ILE A 16 5.81 -7.49 10.02
C ILE A 16 6.48 -6.19 10.47
N ALA A 17 6.60 -5.97 11.79
CA ALA A 17 7.18 -4.73 12.33
C ALA A 17 8.58 -4.38 11.76
N ALA A 18 9.37 -5.40 11.41
CA ALA A 18 10.69 -5.23 10.77
C ALA A 18 10.62 -4.57 9.37
N ASP A 19 9.44 -4.51 8.74
CA ASP A 19 9.23 -3.85 7.44
C ASP A 19 9.10 -2.32 7.56
N ILE A 20 8.75 -1.78 8.75
CA ILE A 20 8.41 -0.35 8.93
C ILE A 20 9.51 0.56 8.37
N ARG A 21 10.77 0.31 8.74
CA ARG A 21 11.92 1.08 8.25
C ARG A 21 12.18 0.87 6.77
N LYS A 22 11.96 -0.35 6.26
CA LYS A 22 12.20 -0.70 4.86
C LYS A 22 11.19 -0.01 3.93
N LEU A 23 9.95 0.20 4.39
CA LEU A 23 8.91 0.92 3.65
C LEU A 23 9.15 2.42 3.52
N GLU A 24 10.15 2.97 4.21
CA GLU A 24 10.58 4.36 4.00
C GLU A 24 11.31 4.53 2.65
N TRP A 25 11.74 3.43 2.00
CA TRP A 25 12.39 3.36 0.69
C TRP A 25 13.45 4.46 0.45
N ASP A 26 14.67 4.20 0.90
CA ASP A 26 15.81 5.13 0.82
C ASP A 26 15.51 6.52 1.43
N GLY A 27 14.62 6.53 2.42
CA GLY A 27 14.22 7.71 3.17
C GLY A 27 13.24 8.64 2.46
N VAL A 28 12.75 8.30 1.27
CA VAL A 28 11.76 9.11 0.55
C VAL A 28 10.44 9.20 1.30
N PHE A 29 10.10 8.15 2.04
CA PHE A 29 8.89 8.10 2.86
C PHE A 29 9.19 8.17 4.36
N THR A 30 10.35 8.70 4.77
CA THR A 30 10.65 8.90 6.20
C THR A 30 9.63 9.84 6.87
N ALA A 31 9.14 10.87 6.18
CA ALA A 31 8.06 11.72 6.69
C ALA A 31 6.75 10.95 6.96
N HIS A 32 6.54 9.81 6.29
CA HIS A 32 5.39 8.93 6.50
C HIS A 32 5.63 7.86 7.57
N ARG A 33 6.76 7.89 8.31
CA ARG A 33 7.05 6.89 9.35
C ARG A 33 5.92 6.76 10.38
N SER A 34 5.32 7.88 10.80
CA SER A 34 4.20 7.89 11.76
C SER A 34 2.99 7.15 11.18
N ILE A 35 2.59 7.44 9.94
CA ILE A 35 1.44 6.78 9.30
C ILE A 35 1.72 5.31 8.98
N ILE A 36 2.96 4.95 8.62
CA ILE A 36 3.39 3.55 8.48
C ILE A 36 3.22 2.85 9.84
N ALA A 37 3.80 3.40 10.91
CA ALA A 37 3.71 2.80 12.24
C ALA A 37 2.26 2.64 12.72
N GLN A 38 1.40 3.62 12.45
CA GLN A 38 -0.03 3.55 12.74
C GLN A 38 -0.72 2.41 11.97
N ALA A 39 -0.40 2.21 10.69
CA ALA A 39 -0.96 1.09 9.92
C ALA A 39 -0.56 -0.28 10.50
N PHE A 40 0.68 -0.42 10.98
CA PHE A 40 1.14 -1.63 11.67
C PHE A 40 0.48 -1.82 13.05
N ALA A 41 0.27 -0.72 13.79
CA ALA A 41 -0.46 -0.76 15.07
C ALA A 41 -1.92 -1.18 14.87
N ALA A 42 -2.61 -0.62 13.87
CA ALA A 42 -3.96 -1.03 13.49
C ALA A 42 -4.02 -2.50 13.07
N GLN A 43 -3.02 -3.00 12.34
CA GLN A 43 -2.93 -4.43 12.04
C GLN A 43 -2.80 -5.28 13.32
N ALA A 44 -1.95 -4.88 14.27
CA ALA A 44 -1.78 -5.59 15.54
C ALA A 44 -3.07 -5.58 16.40
N ALA A 45 -3.86 -4.50 16.30
CA ALA A 45 -5.16 -4.37 16.96
C ALA A 45 -6.30 -5.11 16.24
N GLY A 46 -6.07 -5.69 15.05
CA GLY A 46 -7.10 -6.35 14.25
C GLY A 46 -8.03 -5.39 13.50
N GLU A 47 -7.63 -4.13 13.35
CA GLU A 47 -8.40 -3.04 12.73
C GLU A 47 -8.01 -2.80 11.26
N GLY A 48 -6.99 -3.49 10.77
CA GLY A 48 -6.50 -3.34 9.40
C GLY A 48 -5.49 -4.41 9.00
N LEU A 49 -4.93 -4.24 7.80
CA LEU A 49 -3.87 -5.09 7.26
C LEU A 49 -2.81 -4.23 6.57
N VAL A 50 -1.56 -4.64 6.68
CA VAL A 50 -0.46 -4.19 5.84
C VAL A 50 -0.04 -5.37 4.96
N LEU A 51 -0.18 -5.23 3.65
CA LEU A 51 0.16 -6.26 2.67
C LEU A 51 1.44 -5.86 1.95
N ILE A 52 2.34 -6.81 1.76
CA ILE A 52 3.68 -6.61 1.20
C ILE A 52 3.87 -7.47 -0.03
N ALA A 53 4.38 -6.85 -1.09
CA ALA A 53 5.04 -7.54 -2.19
C ALA A 53 6.55 -7.52 -1.92
N GLU A 54 7.16 -8.69 -1.84
CA GLU A 54 8.57 -8.87 -1.53
C GLU A 54 9.31 -9.40 -2.76
N ALA A 55 10.50 -8.87 -2.99
CA ALA A 55 11.47 -9.38 -3.95
C ALA A 55 12.84 -9.43 -3.25
N ASP A 56 13.54 -10.56 -3.35
CA ASP A 56 14.87 -10.77 -2.76
C ASP A 56 14.94 -10.40 -1.26
N GLY A 57 13.90 -10.74 -0.49
CA GLY A 57 13.81 -10.45 0.95
C GLY A 57 13.53 -8.98 1.30
N TYR A 58 13.25 -8.14 0.31
CA TYR A 58 12.99 -6.72 0.47
C TYR A 58 11.55 -6.33 0.08
N PRO A 59 10.84 -5.50 0.86
CA PRO A 59 9.51 -5.03 0.50
C PRO A 59 9.59 -4.03 -0.65
N VAL A 60 9.10 -4.47 -1.81
CA VAL A 60 9.10 -3.68 -3.05
C VAL A 60 7.72 -3.14 -3.43
N GLY A 61 6.68 -3.51 -2.68
CA GLY A 61 5.37 -2.91 -2.80
C GLY A 61 4.55 -3.10 -1.54
N GLN A 62 3.54 -2.24 -1.38
CA GLN A 62 2.63 -2.25 -0.26
C GLN A 62 1.18 -2.00 -0.71
N LEU A 63 0.25 -2.53 0.07
CA LEU A 63 -1.18 -2.18 0.04
C LEU A 63 -1.69 -2.25 1.48
N TRP A 64 -2.37 -1.21 1.93
CA TRP A 64 -2.93 -1.18 3.29
C TRP A 64 -4.44 -1.30 3.25
N VAL A 65 -4.99 -1.79 4.34
CA VAL A 65 -6.43 -2.04 4.50
C VAL A 65 -6.86 -1.50 5.85
N ARG A 66 -7.96 -0.75 5.87
CA ARG A 66 -8.65 -0.34 7.09
C ARG A 66 -10.01 -1.03 7.15
N PHE A 67 -10.34 -1.63 8.28
CA PHE A 67 -11.66 -2.21 8.49
C PHE A 67 -12.60 -1.09 8.96
N ALA A 68 -13.55 -0.72 8.09
CA ALA A 68 -14.56 0.29 8.41
C ALA A 68 -15.69 -0.38 9.19
N GLY A 69 -15.79 -0.14 10.50
CA GLY A 69 -16.86 -0.62 11.39
C GLY A 69 -17.79 -1.71 10.83
N SER A 70 -19.01 -1.33 10.45
CA SER A 70 -20.01 -2.20 9.82
C SER A 70 -19.97 -2.23 8.28
N GLY A 71 -19.12 -1.42 7.65
CA GLY A 71 -19.06 -1.23 6.20
C GLY A 71 -18.00 -2.09 5.51
N PRO A 72 -17.88 -1.97 4.17
CA PRO A 72 -16.79 -2.61 3.44
C PRO A 72 -15.43 -2.08 3.90
N PRO A 73 -14.41 -2.95 4.03
CA PRO A 73 -13.03 -2.53 4.30
C PRO A 73 -12.51 -1.66 3.16
N ARG A 74 -11.70 -0.66 3.52
CA ARG A 74 -11.10 0.30 2.59
C ARG A 74 -9.64 -0.01 2.35
N LEU A 75 -9.31 -0.26 1.10
CA LEU A 75 -7.96 -0.38 0.57
C LEU A 75 -7.38 1.02 0.34
N TRP A 76 -6.10 1.21 0.69
CA TRP A 76 -5.42 2.50 0.56
C TRP A 76 -3.89 2.32 0.50
N ALA A 77 -3.18 3.40 0.17
CA ALA A 77 -1.71 3.43 0.07
C ALA A 77 -1.11 2.31 -0.79
N LEU A 78 -1.77 1.98 -1.92
CA LEU A 78 -1.22 1.06 -2.93
C LEU A 78 0.01 1.70 -3.57
N ARG A 79 1.19 1.11 -3.34
CA ARG A 79 2.46 1.60 -3.90
C ARG A 79 3.37 0.45 -4.30
N VAL A 80 4.16 0.69 -5.32
CA VAL A 80 5.24 -0.20 -5.77
C VAL A 80 6.48 0.64 -6.01
N LEU A 81 7.64 0.17 -5.55
CA LEU A 81 8.94 0.78 -5.82
C LEU A 81 9.08 1.07 -7.32
N PRO A 82 9.52 2.27 -7.73
CA PRO A 82 9.63 2.61 -9.15
C PRO A 82 10.51 1.67 -9.98
N SER A 83 11.53 1.02 -9.40
CA SER A 83 12.32 -0.04 -10.09
C SER A 83 11.52 -1.31 -10.41
N HIS A 84 10.36 -1.49 -9.77
CA HIS A 84 9.55 -2.70 -9.83
C HIS A 84 8.14 -2.42 -10.40
N GLN A 85 7.88 -1.20 -10.84
CA GLN A 85 6.65 -0.82 -11.54
C GLN A 85 6.62 -1.40 -12.96
N GLY A 86 5.42 -1.47 -13.56
CA GLY A 86 5.22 -2.07 -14.89
C GLY A 86 5.30 -3.60 -14.91
N MET A 87 5.58 -4.25 -13.77
CA MET A 87 5.72 -5.71 -13.68
C MET A 87 4.48 -6.41 -13.10
N GLY A 88 3.32 -5.74 -13.09
CA GLY A 88 2.06 -6.27 -12.57
C GLY A 88 1.94 -6.36 -11.03
N LEU A 89 2.95 -5.91 -10.26
CA LEU A 89 2.96 -6.04 -8.80
C LEU A 89 1.78 -5.34 -8.11
N GLY A 90 1.40 -4.15 -8.56
CA GLY A 90 0.25 -3.43 -7.99
C GLY A 90 -1.06 -4.18 -8.18
N SER A 91 -1.22 -4.87 -9.31
CA SER A 91 -2.40 -5.71 -9.58
C SER A 91 -2.44 -6.93 -8.67
N ARG A 92 -1.30 -7.62 -8.55
CA ARG A 92 -1.17 -8.80 -7.69
C ARG A 92 -1.31 -8.46 -6.20
N LEU A 93 -0.87 -7.27 -5.77
CA LEU A 93 -1.13 -6.75 -4.42
C LEU A 93 -2.63 -6.55 -4.19
N LEU A 94 -3.32 -5.96 -5.17
CA LEU A 94 -4.76 -5.75 -5.10
C LEU A 94 -5.51 -7.08 -4.99
N GLU A 95 -5.23 -8.03 -5.89
CA GLU A 95 -5.79 -9.38 -5.86
C GLU A 95 -5.49 -10.12 -4.55
N PHE A 96 -4.27 -9.98 -4.03
CA PHE A 96 -3.91 -10.55 -2.73
C PHE A 96 -4.73 -9.93 -1.60
N GLY A 97 -4.92 -8.61 -1.58
CA GLY A 97 -5.78 -7.94 -0.60
C GLY A 97 -7.24 -8.35 -0.70
N GLU A 98 -7.77 -8.44 -1.90
CA GLU A 98 -9.12 -8.96 -2.16
C GLU A 98 -9.30 -10.38 -1.60
N ALA A 99 -8.34 -11.26 -1.84
CA ALA A 99 -8.36 -12.63 -1.32
C ALA A 99 -8.27 -12.68 0.21
N GLU A 100 -7.41 -11.86 0.82
CA GLU A 100 -7.30 -11.76 2.28
C GLU A 100 -8.61 -11.25 2.91
N LEU A 101 -9.29 -10.30 2.27
CA LEU A 101 -10.59 -9.81 2.71
C LEU A 101 -11.70 -10.85 2.55
N ALA A 102 -11.71 -11.58 1.42
CA ALA A 102 -12.67 -12.65 1.19
C ALA A 102 -12.53 -13.78 2.22
N LYS A 103 -11.31 -14.19 2.56
CA LYS A 103 -11.03 -15.18 3.62
C LYS A 103 -11.55 -14.75 4.99
N ARG A 104 -11.65 -13.44 5.23
CA ARG A 104 -12.18 -12.85 6.48
C ARG A 104 -13.70 -12.64 6.45
N GLY A 105 -14.37 -13.09 5.38
CA GLY A 105 -15.83 -13.05 5.26
C GLY A 105 -16.41 -11.72 4.76
N PHE A 106 -15.58 -10.81 4.24
CA PHE A 106 -16.10 -9.59 3.62
C PHE A 106 -16.67 -9.88 2.24
N ALA A 107 -17.86 -9.35 1.95
CA ALA A 107 -18.54 -9.51 0.66
C ALA A 107 -18.11 -8.48 -0.39
N ALA A 108 -17.49 -7.38 0.03
CA ALA A 108 -17.03 -6.31 -0.84
C ALA A 108 -15.83 -5.58 -0.21
N CYS A 109 -15.12 -4.79 -1.01
CA CYS A 109 -14.12 -3.84 -0.55
C CYS A 109 -14.22 -2.53 -1.33
N GLU A 110 -13.62 -1.48 -0.78
CA GLU A 110 -13.62 -0.15 -1.36
C GLU A 110 -12.21 0.41 -1.53
N ILE A 111 -12.04 1.34 -2.46
CA ILE A 111 -10.80 2.10 -2.65
C ILE A 111 -11.12 3.52 -3.11
N GLY A 112 -10.40 4.49 -2.56
CA GLY A 112 -10.47 5.89 -3.00
C GLY A 112 -9.55 6.15 -4.19
N ALA A 113 -10.04 6.90 -5.18
CA ALA A 113 -9.23 7.47 -6.23
C ALA A 113 -9.59 8.96 -6.38
N GLU A 114 -8.58 9.84 -6.33
CA GLU A 114 -8.80 11.26 -6.60
C GLU A 114 -9.49 11.48 -7.94
N LYS A 115 -10.45 12.41 -7.98
CA LYS A 115 -11.23 12.70 -9.20
C LYS A 115 -10.33 13.16 -10.36
N SER A 116 -9.20 13.79 -10.06
CA SER A 116 -8.16 14.20 -11.01
C SER A 116 -7.32 13.03 -11.55
N ASN A 117 -7.23 11.92 -10.82
CA ASN A 117 -6.36 10.80 -11.16
C ASN A 117 -7.08 9.75 -12.03
N LEU A 118 -7.33 10.13 -13.29
CA LEU A 118 -8.01 9.28 -14.27
C LEU A 118 -7.27 7.95 -14.50
N THR A 119 -5.94 7.93 -14.41
CA THR A 119 -5.13 6.71 -14.55
C THR A 119 -5.45 5.71 -13.44
N ALA A 120 -5.54 6.15 -12.18
CA ALA A 120 -5.91 5.29 -11.06
C ALA A 120 -7.36 4.80 -11.20
N GLN A 121 -8.29 5.68 -11.59
CA GLN A 121 -9.69 5.30 -11.83
C GLN A 121 -9.80 4.20 -12.89
N GLN A 122 -9.18 4.38 -14.06
CA GLN A 122 -9.16 3.36 -15.12
C GLN A 122 -8.46 2.07 -14.68
N PHE A 123 -7.39 2.18 -13.89
CA PHE A 123 -6.70 1.02 -13.33
C PHE A 123 -7.62 0.16 -12.45
N TYR A 124 -8.40 0.78 -11.56
CA TYR A 124 -9.34 0.06 -10.71
C TYR A 124 -10.57 -0.43 -11.48
N GLN A 125 -11.13 0.38 -12.39
CA GLN A 125 -12.28 -0.01 -13.21
C GLN A 125 -12.01 -1.26 -14.06
N LYS A 126 -10.85 -1.33 -14.71
CA LYS A 126 -10.41 -2.53 -15.46
C LYS A 126 -10.29 -3.78 -14.59
N ARG A 127 -10.25 -3.64 -13.26
CA ARG A 127 -10.17 -4.73 -12.28
C ARG A 127 -11.49 -5.03 -11.59
N GLY A 128 -12.60 -4.49 -12.10
CA GLY A 128 -13.96 -4.78 -11.64
C GLY A 128 -14.42 -3.92 -10.47
N TYR A 129 -13.76 -2.78 -10.22
CA TYR A 129 -14.27 -1.76 -9.31
C TYR A 129 -15.20 -0.81 -10.05
N SER A 130 -16.34 -0.48 -9.44
CA SER A 130 -17.29 0.51 -9.97
C SER A 130 -17.41 1.68 -9.01
N ILE A 131 -17.62 2.89 -9.54
CA ILE A 131 -17.87 4.07 -8.71
C ILE A 131 -19.12 3.81 -7.86
N ALA A 132 -18.99 3.97 -6.54
CA ALA A 132 -20.07 3.76 -5.60
C ALA A 132 -20.63 5.09 -5.08
N TYR A 133 -19.75 6.02 -4.69
CA TYR A 133 -20.12 7.34 -4.20
C TYR A 133 -18.94 8.31 -4.24
N GLU A 134 -19.24 9.60 -4.08
CA GLU A 134 -18.26 10.67 -3.92
C GLU A 134 -17.90 10.85 -2.44
N GLN A 135 -16.65 11.17 -2.18
CA GLN A 135 -16.21 11.51 -0.83
C GLN A 135 -15.19 12.65 -0.89
N VAL A 136 -15.41 13.65 -0.04
CA VAL A 136 -14.41 14.67 0.28
C VAL A 136 -13.83 14.34 1.66
N GLU A 137 -12.54 14.10 1.74
CA GLU A 137 -11.84 13.81 3.00
C GLU A 137 -10.80 14.89 3.29
N THR A 138 -10.93 15.56 4.43
CA THR A 138 -9.88 16.44 4.96
C THR A 138 -8.89 15.61 5.75
N TYR A 139 -7.60 15.87 5.55
CA TYR A 139 -6.53 15.19 6.25
C TYR A 139 -5.43 16.15 6.65
N SER A 140 -4.70 15.85 7.71
CA SER A 140 -3.49 16.56 8.09
C SER A 140 -2.25 15.70 7.84
N TYR A 141 -1.15 16.34 7.44
CA TYR A 141 0.15 15.70 7.36
C TYR A 141 1.24 16.62 7.92
N ALA A 142 2.19 16.02 8.62
CA ALA A 142 3.35 16.73 9.14
C ALA A 142 4.37 16.93 8.02
N MET A 143 4.74 18.18 7.79
CA MET A 143 5.85 18.55 6.92
C MET A 143 7.18 18.21 7.60
N PRO A 144 8.28 18.05 6.84
CA PRO A 144 9.62 17.85 7.42
C PRO A 144 10.05 18.97 8.39
N SER A 145 9.46 20.17 8.27
CA SER A 145 9.64 21.31 9.17
C SER A 145 8.94 21.14 10.52
N GLY A 146 8.11 20.11 10.71
CA GLY A 146 7.27 19.91 11.89
C GLY A 146 5.91 20.62 11.83
N GLU A 147 5.67 21.44 10.82
CA GLU A 147 4.40 22.13 10.61
C GLU A 147 3.33 21.16 10.09
N GLN A 148 2.09 21.30 10.58
CA GLN A 148 0.94 20.53 10.10
C GLN A 148 0.32 21.24 8.90
N SER A 149 0.18 20.53 7.80
CA SER A 149 -0.56 21.02 6.63
C SER A 149 -1.87 20.26 6.51
N GLU A 150 -2.95 20.96 6.18
CA GLU A 150 -4.23 20.34 5.83
C GLU A 150 -4.34 20.16 4.32
N GLY A 151 -4.85 19.01 3.91
CA GLY A 151 -5.20 18.70 2.54
C GLY A 151 -6.65 18.27 2.44
N VAL A 152 -7.25 18.53 1.28
CA VAL A 152 -8.58 18.05 0.95
C VAL A 152 -8.43 17.07 -0.22
N ALA A 153 -8.98 15.88 -0.06
CA ALA A 153 -9.04 14.89 -1.11
C ALA A 153 -10.47 14.76 -1.62
N ASP A 154 -10.71 15.26 -2.83
CA ASP A 154 -11.94 15.03 -3.57
C ASP A 154 -11.81 13.74 -4.40
N GLN A 155 -12.54 12.70 -4.00
CA GLN A 155 -12.32 11.34 -4.48
C GLN A 155 -13.62 10.67 -4.91
N TRP A 156 -13.49 9.80 -5.91
CA TRP A 156 -14.42 8.71 -6.12
C TRP A 156 -14.08 7.58 -5.17
N ILE A 157 -15.07 7.07 -4.44
CA ILE A 157 -14.95 5.77 -3.79
C ILE A 157 -15.47 4.72 -4.74
N LEU A 158 -14.59 3.80 -5.13
CA LEU A 158 -14.92 2.67 -5.98
C LEU A 158 -15.07 1.41 -5.14
N ARG A 159 -16.07 0.59 -5.46
CA ARG A 159 -16.39 -0.65 -4.76
C ARG A 159 -16.29 -1.85 -5.69
N LYS A 160 -15.84 -2.97 -5.15
CA LYS A 160 -15.83 -4.27 -5.82
C LYS A 160 -16.40 -5.34 -4.91
N ALA A 161 -17.31 -6.16 -5.45
CA ALA A 161 -17.76 -7.38 -4.80
C ALA A 161 -16.63 -8.42 -4.77
N LEU A 162 -16.42 -9.03 -3.61
CA LEU A 162 -15.41 -10.05 -3.41
C LEU A 162 -16.01 -11.42 -3.69
N ARG A 163 -15.25 -12.28 -4.37
CA ARG A 163 -15.66 -13.67 -4.55
C ARG A 163 -15.41 -14.41 -3.23
N PRO A 164 -16.40 -15.12 -2.68
CA PRO A 164 -16.17 -15.98 -1.52
C PRO A 164 -15.02 -16.94 -1.81
N SER A 165 -14.06 -17.05 -0.90
CA SER A 165 -13.03 -18.07 -1.03
C SER A 165 -13.71 -19.43 -0.88
N THR A 166 -13.61 -20.29 -1.88
CA THR A 166 -14.19 -21.65 -1.87
C THR A 166 -13.45 -22.60 -0.91
N ALA A 167 -12.43 -22.11 -0.19
CA ALA A 167 -11.78 -22.85 0.86
C ALA A 167 -12.61 -22.76 2.15
N VAL A 168 -13.08 -23.93 2.61
CA VAL A 168 -13.83 -24.24 3.85
C VAL A 168 -15.36 -24.32 3.68
N ILE A 169 -15.79 -25.38 2.99
CA ILE A 169 -16.81 -26.31 3.54
C ILE A 169 -16.10 -27.65 3.79
N ALA A 170 -15.23 -27.69 4.80
CA ALA A 170 -14.76 -28.94 5.41
C ALA A 170 -14.26 -28.55 6.80
N GLY A 171 -14.94 -29.06 7.83
CA GLY A 171 -14.85 -28.56 9.19
C GLY A 171 -13.46 -28.65 9.81
N ALA A 172 -13.07 -27.62 10.54
CA ALA A 172 -12.39 -27.69 11.83
C ALA A 172 -12.15 -26.28 12.37
N ASP A 173 -12.48 -26.12 13.65
CA ASP A 173 -12.01 -25.10 14.60
C ASP A 173 -12.46 -23.64 14.42
N ARG A 174 -13.72 -23.39 14.80
CA ARG A 174 -14.22 -22.04 15.15
C ARG A 174 -13.67 -21.65 16.52
N GLY A 175 -12.45 -21.12 16.59
CA GLY A 175 -11.86 -20.92 17.92
C GLY A 175 -10.69 -19.96 18.04
N ARG A 176 -10.53 -18.92 17.20
CA ARG A 176 -9.59 -17.80 17.54
C ARG A 176 -9.69 -16.54 16.69
N ALA A 177 -10.22 -16.59 15.46
CA ALA A 177 -10.28 -15.42 14.57
C ALA A 177 -11.58 -14.59 14.68
N ALA A 178 -12.65 -15.16 15.27
CA ALA A 178 -13.97 -14.53 15.28
C ALA A 178 -14.18 -13.51 16.43
N HIS A 179 -13.43 -13.62 17.54
CA HIS A 179 -13.59 -12.69 18.68
C HIS A 179 -13.01 -11.30 18.38
N GLY A 180 -11.81 -11.22 17.79
CA GLY A 180 -11.19 -9.92 17.46
C GLY A 180 -11.96 -9.09 16.42
N LEU A 181 -12.65 -9.73 15.47
CA LEU A 181 -13.45 -9.02 14.46
C LEU A 181 -14.75 -8.42 15.05
N ALA A 182 -15.32 -9.05 16.07
CA ALA A 182 -16.51 -8.53 16.76
C ALA A 182 -16.16 -7.37 17.71
N ASP A 183 -14.99 -7.44 18.36
CA ASP A 183 -14.52 -6.39 19.28
C ASP A 183 -14.05 -5.13 18.53
N ALA A 184 -13.34 -5.28 17.40
CA ALA A 184 -12.96 -4.15 16.54
C ALA A 184 -14.18 -3.42 15.95
N ARG A 185 -15.29 -4.14 15.66
CA ARG A 185 -16.56 -3.55 15.23
C ARG A 185 -17.19 -2.64 16.29
N ARG A 186 -16.97 -2.90 17.58
CA ARG A 186 -17.50 -2.08 18.68
C ARG A 186 -16.61 -0.88 19.01
N ALA A 187 -15.28 -1.05 18.99
CA ALA A 187 -14.35 0.03 19.31
C ALA A 187 -14.39 1.19 18.29
N ASN A 188 -14.54 0.87 17.00
CA ASN A 188 -14.51 1.89 15.93
C ASN A 188 -15.81 2.72 15.82
N ALA A 189 -16.86 2.38 16.57
CA ALA A 189 -18.10 3.17 16.63
C ALA A 189 -18.03 4.36 17.61
N GLN A 190 -17.03 4.39 18.50
CA GLN A 190 -16.91 5.40 19.58
C GLN A 190 -15.78 6.41 19.36
N ALA A 191 -14.86 6.18 18.43
CA ALA A 191 -13.79 7.11 18.10
C ALA A 191 -14.22 8.02 16.94
N GLY A 192 -14.45 9.31 17.22
CA GLY A 192 -14.62 10.33 16.18
C GLY A 192 -13.43 10.32 15.23
N LEU A 193 -13.71 10.00 13.96
CA LEU A 193 -12.73 9.73 12.91
C LEU A 193 -11.86 10.96 12.58
N GLN A 194 -10.71 11.10 13.23
CA GLN A 194 -9.57 11.79 12.63
C GLN A 194 -8.82 10.78 11.75
N SER A 195 -9.10 10.82 10.44
CA SER A 195 -8.47 9.95 9.44
C SER A 195 -6.99 10.32 9.24
N PRO A 196 -6.02 9.42 9.48
CA PRO A 196 -4.70 9.58 8.90
C PRO A 196 -4.81 9.38 7.38
N ALA A 197 -4.35 10.37 6.63
CA ALA A 197 -4.49 10.58 5.19
C ALA A 197 -4.40 9.31 4.30
N CYS A 198 -5.40 9.10 3.44
CA CYS A 198 -5.45 8.01 2.45
C CYS A 198 -4.49 8.20 1.23
N HIS A 199 -3.50 9.11 1.28
CA HIS A 199 -2.87 9.65 0.06
C HIS A 199 -1.41 9.20 -0.18
N ASN A 200 -1.12 8.90 -1.45
CA ASN A 200 0.24 8.94 -1.99
C ASN A 200 0.58 10.42 -2.22
N SER A 201 1.44 11.02 -1.39
CA SER A 201 1.88 12.41 -1.63
C SER A 201 2.58 12.51 -3.01
N PRO A 202 2.05 13.32 -3.97
CA PRO A 202 2.66 13.48 -5.28
C PRO A 202 4.08 14.08 -5.21
N THR A 203 4.38 14.80 -4.12
CA THR A 203 5.71 15.37 -3.82
C THR A 203 6.76 14.29 -3.62
N ALA A 204 6.43 13.19 -2.93
CA ALA A 204 7.37 12.10 -2.67
C ALA A 204 7.69 11.28 -3.93
N GLU A 205 6.70 11.08 -4.82
CA GLU A 205 6.90 10.40 -6.11
C GLU A 205 7.78 11.22 -7.08
N ARG A 206 7.64 12.56 -7.10
CA ARG A 206 8.56 13.46 -7.84
C ARG A 206 9.99 13.44 -7.30
N VAL A 207 10.17 13.42 -5.97
CA VAL A 207 11.50 13.42 -5.35
C VAL A 207 12.26 12.11 -5.62
N TYR A 208 11.59 10.95 -5.58
CA TYR A 208 12.23 9.66 -5.88
C TYR A 208 12.62 9.54 -7.36
N SER A 209 11.72 9.93 -8.28
CA SER A 209 12.01 9.94 -9.72
C SER A 209 13.14 10.91 -10.08
N GLY A 210 13.20 12.08 -9.42
CA GLY A 210 14.29 13.07 -9.57
C GLY A 210 15.65 12.60 -9.06
N ARG A 211 15.74 11.97 -7.87
CA ARG A 211 17.01 11.45 -7.31
C ARG A 211 17.63 10.33 -8.16
N ARG A 212 16.82 9.54 -8.86
CA ARG A 212 17.31 8.48 -9.76
C ARG A 212 17.98 9.06 -11.01
N ASN A 213 17.44 10.13 -11.60
CA ASN A 213 18.08 10.82 -12.73
C ASN A 213 19.46 11.36 -12.33
N ALA A 214 19.62 11.89 -11.11
CA ALA A 214 20.90 12.36 -10.60
C ALA A 214 21.93 11.23 -10.36
N ARG A 215 21.51 10.06 -9.86
CA ARG A 215 22.42 8.91 -9.66
C ARG A 215 22.84 8.25 -10.98
N LEU A 216 21.94 8.14 -11.96
CA LEU A 216 22.26 7.60 -13.28
C LEU A 216 23.17 8.53 -14.08
N SER A 217 23.00 9.86 -13.95
CA SER A 217 23.91 10.84 -14.57
C SER A 217 25.25 10.97 -13.84
N GLY A 218 25.31 10.69 -12.53
CA GLY A 218 26.57 10.59 -11.77
C GLY A 218 27.41 9.36 -12.14
N GLN A 219 26.79 8.18 -12.28
CA GLN A 219 27.50 6.95 -12.69
C GLN A 219 27.96 6.96 -14.15
N ALA A 220 27.34 7.77 -15.02
CA ALA A 220 27.80 7.97 -16.40
C ALA A 220 29.08 8.82 -16.49
N ARG A 221 29.34 9.72 -15.51
CA ARG A 221 30.56 10.55 -15.48
C ARG A 221 31.79 9.79 -14.94
N ASP A 222 31.61 8.86 -14.01
CA ASP A 222 32.71 8.08 -13.43
C ASP A 222 33.27 6.98 -14.36
N ARG A 223 32.55 6.60 -15.43
CA ARG A 223 33.05 5.65 -16.44
C ARG A 223 33.83 6.29 -17.58
N ALA A 224 33.87 7.62 -17.69
CA ALA A 224 34.58 8.32 -18.76
C ALA A 224 35.98 8.84 -18.33
N GLY A 225 36.37 8.71 -17.07
CA GLY A 225 37.60 9.30 -16.53
C GLY A 225 38.77 8.34 -16.28
N ARG A 226 38.74 7.11 -16.81
CA ARG A 226 39.78 6.11 -16.52
C ARG A 226 40.35 5.43 -17.78
N THR A 227 40.77 6.26 -18.73
CA THR A 227 41.71 5.88 -19.78
C THR A 227 42.64 7.06 -20.00
N GLU A 228 43.94 6.79 -19.96
CA GLU A 228 45.11 7.64 -20.30
C GLU A 228 46.04 7.95 -19.13
N SER A 229 47.07 7.10 -18.99
CA SER A 229 48.49 7.51 -18.98
C SER A 229 49.35 6.35 -18.47
N ARG A 230 49.80 5.51 -19.41
CA ARG A 230 51.04 4.74 -19.28
C ARG A 230 51.76 4.81 -20.61
N SER A 231 52.75 5.67 -20.70
CA SER A 231 53.92 5.59 -21.57
C SER A 231 55.05 6.31 -20.86
#